data_AF-A0A9E2V1F1-F1
#
_entry.id   AF-A0A9E2V1F1-F1
#
_cell.length_a   1.000
_cell.length_b   1.000
_cell.length_c   1.000
_cell.angle_alpha   90.00
_cell.angle_beta   90.00
_cell.angle_gamma   90.00
#
_symmetry.space_group_name_H-M   'P 1'
#
loop_
_entity.id
_entity.type
_entity.pdbx_description
1 polymer ?
#
loop_
_entity_poly.entity_id
_entity_poly.type
_entity_poly.pdbx_seq_one_letter_code
_entity_poly.pdbx_strand_id
1 'polypeptide(L)' 'DLVDRFHAGNIVKQVAAIVGGGGGGRPDMAQAGGTKPEMLDKALDKVYELVENR' A
#
# COMPACT_ATOMS: atom_id res chain seq x y z
N ASP A 1 5.48 -18.01 -6.32
CA ASP A 1 4.57 -16.91 -6.64
C ASP A 1 4.72 -15.83 -5.57
N LEU A 2 4.63 -14.54 -5.92
CA LEU A 2 4.65 -13.43 -4.96
C LEU A 2 3.25 -13.13 -4.41
N VAL A 3 2.20 -13.44 -5.17
CA VAL A 3 0.81 -13.11 -4.84
C VAL A 3 0.36 -13.77 -3.53
N ASP A 4 0.79 -15.01 -3.28
CA ASP A 4 0.47 -15.75 -2.05
C ASP A 4 1.12 -15.16 -0.80
N ARG A 5 2.25 -14.47 -0.96
CA ARG A 5 3.00 -13.83 0.15
C ARG A 5 2.60 -12.36 0.33
N PHE A 6 2.31 -11.68 -0.78
CA PHE A 6 2.12 -10.24 -0.87
C PHE A 6 0.86 -9.91 -1.68
N HIS A 7 -0.28 -9.85 -1.00
CA HIS A 7 -1.53 -9.46 -1.62
C HIS A 7 -1.56 -7.93 -1.84
N ALA A 8 -1.43 -7.47 -3.10
CA ALA A 8 -1.31 -6.06 -3.45
C ALA A 8 -2.45 -5.20 -2.89
N GLY A 9 -3.70 -5.69 -2.99
CA GLY A 9 -4.88 -5.02 -2.43
C GLY A 9 -4.81 -4.73 -0.92
N ASN A 10 -4.18 -5.61 -0.13
CA ASN A 10 -4.07 -5.43 1.31
C ASN A 10 -2.98 -4.42 1.65
N ILE A 11 -1.85 -4.46 0.93
CA ILE A 11 -0.73 -3.53 1.10
C ILE A 11 -1.20 -2.11 0.79
N VAL A 12 -1.80 -1.90 -0.39
CA VAL A 12 -2.21 -0.57 -0.85
C VAL A 12 -3.26 0.04 0.08
N LYS A 13 -4.16 -0.77 0.66
CA LYS A 13 -5.18 -0.30 1.62
C LYS A 13 -4.57 0.20 2.93
N GLN A 14 -3.54 -0.47 3.46
CA GLN A 14 -2.83 -0.01 4.66
C GLN A 14 -2.09 1.30 4.39
N VAL A 15 -1.42 1.39 3.25
CA VAL A 15 -0.58 2.54 2.88
C VAL A 15 -1.44 3.77 2.53
N ALA A 16 -2.56 3.57 1.83
CA ALA A 16 -3.47 4.65 1.45
C ALA A 16 -4.06 5.43 2.64
N ALA A 17 -4.23 4.76 3.78
CA ALA A 17 -4.71 5.42 5.00
C ALA A 17 -3.74 6.51 5.50
N ILE A 18 -2.43 6.36 5.25
CA ILE A 18 -1.40 7.34 5.64
C ILE A 18 -1.59 8.66 4.87
N VAL A 19 -1.89 8.56 3.58
CA VAL A 19 -2.20 9.72 2.72
C VAL A 19 -3.67 10.16 2.82
N GLY A 20 -4.41 9.70 3.84
CA GLY A 20 -5.79 10.11 4.09
C GLY A 20 -6.79 9.63 3.03
N GLY A 21 -6.53 8.48 2.41
CA GLY A 21 -7.39 7.94 1.37
C GLY A 21 -7.60 6.44 1.46
N GLY A 22 -7.82 5.84 0.31
CA GLY A 22 -8.17 4.42 0.18
C GLY A 22 -7.73 3.86 -1.16
N GLY A 23 -7.90 2.55 -1.32
CA GLY A 23 -7.54 1.85 -2.54
C GLY A 23 -7.87 0.38 -2.47
N GLY A 24 -7.61 -0.30 -3.58
CA GLY A 24 -7.88 -1.71 -3.75
C GLY A 24 -7.52 -2.19 -5.15
N GLY A 25 -7.81 -3.46 -5.40
CA GLY A 25 -7.50 -4.12 -6.66
C GLY A 25 -7.42 -5.61 -6.47
N ARG A 26 -6.80 -6.27 -7.43
CA ARG A 26 -6.57 -7.71 -7.41
C ARG A 26 -5.38 -8.08 -6.51
N PRO A 27 -5.21 -9.36 -6.18
CA PRO A 27 -4.06 -9.83 -5.41
C PRO A 27 -2.70 -9.52 -6.07
N ASP A 28 -2.65 -9.53 -7.40
CA ASP A 28 -1.46 -9.26 -8.22
C ASP A 28 -1.21 -7.77 -8.49
N MET A 29 -2.25 -6.93 -8.41
CA MET A 29 -2.16 -5.51 -8.75
C MET A 29 -3.26 -4.70 -8.06
N ALA A 30 -2.88 -3.57 -7.46
CA ALA A 30 -3.83 -2.67 -6.81
C ALA A 30 -3.39 -1.21 -6.90
N GLN A 31 -4.34 -0.29 -6.74
CA GLN A 31 -4.12 1.16 -6.81
C GLN A 31 -4.82 1.88 -5.64
N ALA A 32 -4.26 3.02 -5.24
CA ALA A 32 -4.82 3.91 -4.20
C ALA A 32 -4.61 5.38 -4.56
N GLY A 33 -5.35 6.23 -3.85
CA GLY A 33 -5.11 7.66 -3.78
C GLY A 33 -5.52 8.20 -2.41
N GLY A 34 -5.20 9.47 -2.15
CA GLY A 34 -5.56 10.15 -0.90
C GLY A 34 -5.46 11.66 -1.02
N THR A 35 -5.90 12.36 0.02
CA THR A 35 -6.03 13.82 0.06
C THR A 35 -4.84 14.53 0.69
N LYS A 36 -3.86 13.78 1.22
CA LYS A 36 -2.67 14.30 1.91
C LYS A 36 -1.39 13.98 1.12
N PRO A 37 -1.13 14.67 -0.01
CA PRO A 37 0.07 14.43 -0.82
C PRO A 37 1.37 14.65 -0.04
N GLU A 38 1.37 15.52 0.98
CA GLU A 38 2.49 15.77 1.87
C GLU A 38 2.93 14.55 2.71
N MET A 39 2.08 13.53 2.81
CA MET A 39 2.35 12.28 3.53
C MET A 39 2.85 11.15 2.61
N LEU A 40 3.07 11.43 1.32
CA LEU A 40 3.44 10.41 0.33
C LEU A 40 4.75 9.71 0.66
N ASP A 41 5.78 10.45 1.06
CA ASP A 41 7.09 9.86 1.39
C ASP A 41 6.96 8.84 2.53
N LYS A 42 6.24 9.21 3.60
CA LYS A 42 5.96 8.30 4.72
C LYS A 42 5.17 7.06 4.30
N ALA A 43 4.25 7.22 3.35
CA ALA A 43 3.48 6.11 2.81
C ALA A 43 4.37 5.15 2.01
N LEU A 44 5.30 5.66 1.21
CA LEU A 44 6.27 4.86 0.47
C LEU A 44 7.24 4.12 1.41
N ASP A 45 7.74 4.79 2.45
CA ASP A 45 8.59 4.16 3.48
C ASP A 45 7.88 2.97 4.14
N LYS A 46 6.58 3.11 4.43
CA LYS A 46 5.78 2.03 5.01
C LYS A 46 5.69 0.80 4.10
N VAL A 47 5.73 0.97 2.78
CA VAL A 47 5.73 -0.16 1.83
C VAL A 47 6.97 -1.02 2.04
N TYR A 48 8.15 -0.41 2.15
CA TYR A 48 9.39 -1.15 2.39
C TYR A 48 9.34 -1.93 3.71
N GLU A 49 8.90 -1.28 4.79
CA GLU A 49 8.74 -1.94 6.10
C GLU A 49 7.79 -3.15 6.04
N LEU A 50 6.68 -3.05 5.30
CA LEU A 50 5.70 -4.13 5.17
C LEU A 50 6.23 -5.33 4.37
N VAL A 51 7.10 -5.08 3.40
CA VAL A 51 7.68 -6.12 2.54
C VAL A 51 8.89 -6.78 3.19
N GLU A 52 9.73 -6.03 3.88
CA GLU A 52 10.92 -6.57 4.55
C GLU A 52 10.59 -7.44 5.77
N ASN A 53 9.50 -7.14 6.48
CA ASN A 53 9.10 -7.86 7.69
C ASN A 53 8.22 -9.11 7.42
N ARG A 54 8.22 -9.65 6.20
CA ARG A 54 7.39 -10.81 5.78
C ARG A 54 8.14 -11.85 4.95
#